data_AF-A0A2E0RQN6-F1
#
_entry.id   AF-A0A2E0RQN6-F1
#
_cell.length_a   1.000
_cell.length_b   1.000
_cell.length_c   1.000
_cell.angle_alpha   90.00
_cell.angle_beta   90.00
_cell.angle_gamma   90.00
#
_symmetry.space_group_name_H-M   'P 1'
#
loop_
_entity.id
_entity.type
_entity.pdbx_description
1 polymer ?
#
loop_
_entity_poly.entity_id
_entity_poly.type
_entity_poly.pdbx_seq_one_letter_code
_entity_poly.pdbx_strand_id
1 'polypeptide(L)'
;MADGPRFMIDRIEQPRAISNPMVSDYQGDYEQYGAQPEWGWAIPPMYELLNSSNRIGRFPRFSHARDGFTDHSVSLAYWNALIHLLVYSFGWRQPGRGMLRWYQDGKPLDDVRFQLIHDLWHADGSLDDFVYWLLDRFEQGASGVEVLDHLVGKEPSHPAPASPDSAWLAQWIDVPTAPGEQSAGYGLHLEVHWTTPLDEVRDPASTTLKSPKSDRRAAFLADSMIGWYRQLHEVKLPDLGDRSWYVDVVVKPVGHLGTFRRSRQTGRYFAGPHRYHLYGH
;
A
#
# COMPACT_ATOMS: atom_id res chain seq x y z
N MET A 1 24.07 -4.76 -15.58
CA MET A 1 23.50 -3.62 -14.84
C MET A 1 24.02 -3.73 -13.41
N ALA A 2 24.52 -2.65 -12.82
CA ALA A 2 25.00 -2.70 -11.44
C ALA A 2 23.77 -2.91 -10.53
N ASP A 3 23.82 -3.93 -9.67
CA ASP A 3 22.80 -4.14 -8.64
C ASP A 3 22.71 -2.85 -7.82
N GLY A 4 21.53 -2.23 -7.81
CA GLY A 4 21.25 -1.10 -6.95
C GLY A 4 21.44 -1.49 -5.47
N PRO A 5 21.43 -0.52 -4.54
CA PRO A 5 21.53 -0.84 -3.13
C PRO A 5 20.36 -1.79 -2.77
N ARG A 6 20.64 -2.90 -2.07
CA ARG A 6 19.59 -3.83 -1.62
C ARG A 6 19.14 -3.48 -0.22
N PHE A 7 17.91 -3.82 0.12
CA PHE A 7 17.46 -3.80 1.51
C PHE A 7 18.09 -4.95 2.29
N MET A 8 18.52 -4.67 3.52
CA MET A 8 18.98 -5.67 4.48
C MET A 8 17.90 -5.86 5.53
N ILE A 9 17.15 -6.96 5.41
CA ILE A 9 15.89 -7.16 6.13
C ILE A 9 16.04 -8.33 7.10
N ASP A 10 15.99 -8.02 8.38
CA ASP A 10 15.83 -9.01 9.44
C ASP A 10 14.39 -9.54 9.45
N ARG A 11 14.24 -10.86 9.37
CA ARG A 11 12.92 -11.51 9.24
C ARG A 11 12.37 -11.83 10.61
N ILE A 12 11.20 -11.28 10.92
CA ILE A 12 10.63 -11.32 12.27
C ILE A 12 9.32 -12.10 12.33
N GLU A 13 9.03 -12.65 13.51
CA GLU A 13 7.73 -13.24 13.84
C GLU A 13 6.75 -12.16 14.29
N GLN A 14 5.45 -12.50 14.27
CA GLN A 14 4.41 -11.61 14.80
C GLN A 14 4.65 -11.35 16.30
N PRO A 15 4.58 -10.08 16.75
CA PRO A 15 4.70 -9.76 18.16
C PRO A 15 3.63 -10.46 19.00
N ARG A 16 4.03 -11.13 20.09
CA ARG A 16 3.11 -11.85 21.00
C ARG A 16 1.98 -11.00 21.57
N ALA A 17 2.22 -9.69 21.73
CA ALA A 17 1.23 -8.74 22.22
C ALA A 17 0.04 -8.61 21.25
N ILE A 18 0.31 -8.71 19.94
CA ILE A 18 -0.70 -8.58 18.87
C ILE A 18 -1.49 -9.89 18.74
N SER A 19 -0.88 -11.03 19.05
CA SER A 19 -1.56 -12.35 18.99
C SER A 19 -2.47 -12.64 20.20
N ASN A 20 -2.50 -11.78 21.24
CA ASN A 20 -3.30 -12.02 22.44
C ASN A 20 -4.27 -10.86 22.73
N PRO A 21 -5.55 -10.98 22.32
CA PRO A 21 -6.55 -9.93 22.52
C PRO A 21 -6.86 -9.62 23.99
N MET A 22 -6.44 -10.48 24.94
CA MET A 22 -6.58 -10.20 26.37
C MET A 22 -5.48 -9.27 26.93
N VAL A 23 -4.44 -8.98 26.15
CA VAL A 23 -3.28 -8.17 26.58
C VAL A 23 -3.13 -6.91 25.73
N SER A 24 -3.66 -6.88 24.50
CA SER A 24 -3.62 -5.73 23.61
C SER A 24 -4.63 -4.65 24.00
N ASP A 25 -4.22 -3.38 23.95
CA ASP A 25 -5.16 -2.27 23.75
C ASP A 25 -5.65 -2.31 22.30
N TYR A 26 -6.62 -3.18 22.03
CA TYR A 26 -7.06 -3.49 20.66
C TYR A 26 -7.51 -2.24 19.90
N GLN A 27 -8.13 -1.28 20.59
CA GLN A 27 -8.56 -0.02 19.99
C GLN A 27 -7.36 0.87 19.66
N GLY A 28 -6.42 1.03 20.61
CA GLY A 28 -5.19 1.76 20.38
C GLY A 28 -4.36 1.16 19.24
N ASP A 29 -4.25 -0.16 19.18
CA ASP A 29 -3.56 -0.88 18.11
C ASP A 29 -4.29 -0.73 16.76
N TYR A 30 -5.63 -0.77 16.75
CA TYR A 30 -6.42 -0.54 15.55
C TYR A 30 -6.20 0.88 14.98
N GLU A 31 -6.15 1.88 15.86
CA GLU A 31 -5.81 3.27 15.51
C GLU A 31 -4.34 3.42 15.07
N GLN A 32 -3.43 2.64 15.65
CA GLN A 32 -2.01 2.64 15.33
C GLN A 32 -1.76 2.11 13.92
N TYR A 33 -2.38 0.98 13.58
CA TYR A 33 -2.10 0.28 12.33
C TYR A 33 -3.05 0.65 11.20
N GLY A 34 -4.24 1.18 11.52
CA GLY A 34 -5.29 1.44 10.54
C GLY A 34 -5.82 0.15 9.91
N ALA A 35 -5.85 -0.93 10.69
CA ALA A 35 -6.41 -2.22 10.37
C ALA A 35 -6.50 -3.02 11.68
N GLN A 36 -7.10 -4.22 11.66
CA GLN A 36 -7.00 -5.12 12.80
C GLN A 36 -5.53 -5.36 13.15
N PRO A 37 -5.14 -5.36 14.44
CA PRO A 37 -3.74 -5.40 14.83
C PRO A 37 -2.95 -6.55 14.20
N GLU A 38 -3.55 -7.73 14.18
CA GLU A 38 -3.01 -8.94 13.56
C GLU A 38 -2.80 -8.82 12.04
N TRP A 39 -3.46 -7.88 11.37
CA TRP A 39 -3.41 -7.66 9.91
C TRP A 39 -2.71 -6.37 9.52
N GLY A 40 -2.50 -5.44 10.45
CA GLY A 40 -1.92 -4.14 10.17
C GLY A 40 -0.48 -3.99 10.64
N TRP A 41 0.02 -4.88 11.49
CA TRP A 41 1.29 -4.70 12.18
C TRP A 41 2.53 -4.60 11.27
N ALA A 42 2.44 -5.09 10.03
CA ALA A 42 3.51 -4.98 9.04
C ALA A 42 3.52 -3.64 8.27
N ILE A 43 2.46 -2.83 8.38
CA ILE A 43 2.37 -1.53 7.70
C ILE A 43 3.42 -0.55 8.23
N PRO A 44 3.59 -0.34 9.57
CA PRO A 44 4.63 0.54 10.06
C PRO A 44 6.06 0.16 9.64
N PRO A 45 6.54 -1.09 9.85
CA PRO A 45 7.91 -1.45 9.47
C PRO A 45 8.17 -1.34 7.96
N MET A 46 7.14 -1.49 7.11
CA MET A 46 7.26 -1.20 5.68
C MET A 46 7.62 0.28 5.44
N TYR A 47 6.90 1.21 6.05
CA TYR A 47 7.20 2.64 5.89
C TYR A 47 8.53 3.00 6.55
N GLU A 48 8.88 2.41 7.69
CA GLU A 48 10.21 2.58 8.29
C GLU A 48 11.32 2.15 7.33
N LEU A 49 11.19 0.99 6.67
CA LEU A 49 12.13 0.53 5.64
C LEU A 49 12.24 1.53 4.49
N LEU A 50 11.12 2.02 3.95
CA LEU A 50 11.12 3.00 2.85
C LEU A 50 11.82 4.32 3.20
N ASN A 51 11.80 4.71 4.47
CA ASN A 51 12.43 5.94 4.96
C ASN A 51 13.84 5.71 5.53
N SER A 52 14.28 4.46 5.64
CA SER A 52 15.57 4.10 6.19
C SER A 52 16.71 4.51 5.25
N SER A 53 17.58 5.40 5.71
CA SER A 53 18.71 5.91 4.93
C SER A 53 19.76 4.83 4.62
N ASN A 54 19.86 3.81 5.46
CA ASN A 54 20.77 2.67 5.28
C ASN A 54 20.06 1.41 4.74
N ARG A 55 18.72 1.46 4.54
CA ARG A 55 17.89 0.36 4.04
C ARG A 55 17.97 -0.91 4.89
N ILE A 56 18.25 -0.72 6.17
CA ILE A 56 18.23 -1.77 7.18
C ILE A 56 16.92 -1.67 7.94
N GLY A 57 16.27 -2.80 8.17
CA GLY A 57 15.08 -2.85 9.00
C GLY A 57 14.60 -4.28 9.24
N ARG A 58 13.39 -4.39 9.77
CA ARG A 58 12.78 -5.65 10.15
C ARG A 58 11.46 -5.80 9.39
N PHE A 59 11.12 -7.00 8.94
CA PHE A 59 9.85 -7.25 8.26
C PHE A 59 9.40 -8.70 8.48
N PRO A 60 8.09 -9.00 8.51
CA PRO A 60 7.61 -10.37 8.60
C PRO A 60 8.25 -11.29 7.56
N ARG A 61 8.49 -12.52 7.98
CA ARG A 61 8.75 -13.61 7.04
C ARG A 61 7.43 -14.07 6.44
N PHE A 62 7.36 -14.19 5.11
CA PHE A 62 6.26 -14.92 4.51
C PHE A 62 6.35 -16.41 4.89
N SER A 63 5.27 -16.96 5.44
CA SER A 63 5.17 -18.40 5.71
C SER A 63 4.44 -19.04 4.54
N HIS A 64 5.05 -20.00 3.85
CA HIS A 64 4.37 -20.74 2.80
C HIS A 64 3.42 -21.76 3.44
N ALA A 65 2.22 -21.93 2.87
CA ALA A 65 1.27 -22.96 3.35
C ALA A 65 1.86 -24.39 3.28
N ARG A 66 2.91 -24.59 2.47
CA ARG A 66 3.67 -25.84 2.36
C ARG A 66 4.47 -26.18 3.62
N ASP A 67 4.68 -25.23 4.53
CA ASP A 67 5.48 -25.41 5.75
C ASP A 67 4.66 -25.95 6.95
N GLY A 68 3.41 -26.34 6.72
CA GLY A 68 2.62 -27.15 7.66
C GLY A 68 1.71 -26.40 8.61
N PHE A 69 1.87 -25.08 8.78
CA PHE A 69 0.88 -24.15 9.33
C PHE A 69 1.21 -22.76 8.82
N THR A 70 0.41 -22.20 7.93
CA THR A 70 0.43 -20.75 7.70
C THR A 70 -0.18 -20.09 8.93
N ASP A 71 0.62 -19.32 9.67
CA ASP A 71 0.05 -18.34 10.58
C ASP A 71 -0.74 -17.32 9.74
N HIS A 72 -2.05 -17.54 9.66
CA HIS A 72 -2.97 -16.79 8.82
C HIS A 72 -2.84 -15.28 9.06
N SER A 73 -2.63 -14.88 10.31
CA SER A 73 -2.41 -13.49 10.72
C SER A 73 -1.12 -12.90 10.15
N VAL A 74 -0.02 -13.67 10.13
CA VAL A 74 1.24 -13.21 9.52
C VAL A 74 1.07 -12.99 8.01
N SER A 75 0.41 -13.92 7.31
CA SER A 75 0.12 -13.76 5.88
C SER A 75 -0.74 -12.52 5.60
N LEU A 76 -1.73 -12.26 6.44
CA LEU A 76 -2.59 -11.07 6.32
C LEU A 76 -1.78 -9.79 6.45
N ALA A 77 -0.99 -9.66 7.51
CA ALA A 77 -0.15 -8.48 7.70
C ALA A 77 0.84 -8.28 6.56
N TYR A 78 1.51 -9.35 6.14
CA TYR A 78 2.51 -9.32 5.07
C TYR A 78 1.94 -8.78 3.74
N TRP A 79 0.75 -9.25 3.35
CA TRP A 79 0.11 -8.80 2.10
C TRP A 79 -0.63 -7.47 2.25
N ASN A 80 -1.22 -7.19 3.40
CA ASN A 80 -1.89 -5.90 3.65
C ASN A 80 -0.90 -4.73 3.58
N ALA A 81 0.33 -4.92 4.07
CA ALA A 81 1.40 -3.94 3.88
C ALA A 81 1.66 -3.65 2.39
N LEU A 82 1.73 -4.67 1.53
CA LEU A 82 1.87 -4.47 0.09
C LEU A 82 0.70 -3.68 -0.48
N ILE A 83 -0.54 -4.03 -0.13
CA ILE A 83 -1.73 -3.27 -0.58
C ILE A 83 -1.61 -1.80 -0.17
N HIS A 84 -1.18 -1.51 1.06
CA HIS A 84 -0.94 -0.15 1.52
C HIS A 84 0.09 0.59 0.65
N LEU A 85 1.20 -0.06 0.28
CA LEU A 85 2.19 0.50 -0.62
C LEU A 85 1.59 0.82 -1.99
N LEU A 86 0.85 -0.12 -2.58
CA LEU A 86 0.27 0.01 -3.92
C LEU A 86 -0.82 1.07 -3.97
N VAL A 87 -1.76 1.04 -3.03
CA VAL A 87 -2.93 1.93 -3.03
C VAL A 87 -2.54 3.32 -2.55
N TYR A 88 -1.84 3.44 -1.42
CA TYR A 88 -1.63 4.73 -0.78
C TYR A 88 -0.34 5.39 -1.20
N SER A 89 0.79 4.67 -1.25
CA SER A 89 2.06 5.29 -1.63
C SER A 89 2.18 5.49 -3.15
N PHE A 90 1.90 4.47 -3.96
CA PHE A 90 1.83 4.66 -5.43
C PHE A 90 0.57 5.43 -5.86
N GLY A 91 -0.47 5.48 -5.02
CA GLY A 91 -1.73 6.15 -5.35
C GLY A 91 -2.56 5.38 -6.38
N TRP A 92 -2.32 4.08 -6.57
CA TRP A 92 -2.95 3.30 -7.64
C TRP A 92 -4.44 3.09 -7.39
N ARG A 93 -5.22 3.20 -8.46
CA ARG A 93 -6.63 2.83 -8.46
C ARG A 93 -6.83 1.34 -8.69
N GLN A 94 -6.01 0.78 -9.58
CA GLN A 94 -6.05 -0.62 -9.99
C GLN A 94 -4.68 -1.26 -9.74
N PRO A 95 -4.41 -1.71 -8.50
CA PRO A 95 -3.09 -2.16 -8.13
C PRO A 95 -2.63 -3.41 -8.89
N GLY A 96 -3.54 -4.32 -9.27
CA GLY A 96 -3.21 -5.49 -10.09
C GLY A 96 -2.64 -5.08 -11.45
N ARG A 97 -3.30 -4.14 -12.12
CA ARG A 97 -2.80 -3.56 -13.38
C ARG A 97 -1.51 -2.77 -13.22
N GLY A 98 -1.37 -2.05 -12.12
CA GLY A 98 -0.13 -1.35 -11.80
C GLY A 98 1.07 -2.30 -11.72
N MET A 99 0.88 -3.43 -11.03
CA MET A 99 1.87 -4.50 -10.95
C MET A 99 2.14 -5.14 -12.31
N LEU A 100 1.08 -5.48 -13.06
CA LEU A 100 1.22 -6.05 -14.41
C LEU A 100 2.02 -5.13 -15.34
N ARG A 101 1.77 -3.82 -15.32
CA ARG A 101 2.55 -2.84 -16.08
C ARG A 101 4.01 -2.81 -15.65
N TRP A 102 4.28 -2.88 -14.34
CA TRP A 102 5.66 -2.98 -13.84
C TRP A 102 6.37 -4.25 -14.35
N TYR A 103 5.68 -5.39 -14.43
CA TYR A 103 6.21 -6.60 -15.04
C TYR A 103 6.50 -6.42 -16.53
N GLN A 104 5.57 -5.83 -17.27
CA GLN A 104 5.71 -5.56 -18.71
C GLN A 104 6.89 -4.65 -19.05
N ASP A 105 7.16 -3.66 -18.19
CA ASP A 105 8.29 -2.75 -18.33
C ASP A 105 9.63 -3.36 -17.87
N GLY A 106 9.65 -4.66 -17.54
CA GLY A 106 10.86 -5.39 -17.15
C GLY A 106 11.26 -5.19 -15.69
N LYS A 107 10.29 -4.89 -14.81
CA LYS A 107 10.47 -4.68 -13.36
C LYS A 107 11.55 -3.64 -13.02
N PRO A 108 11.46 -2.40 -13.53
CA PRO A 108 12.46 -1.37 -13.25
C PRO A 108 12.60 -1.12 -11.73
N LEU A 109 13.84 -0.94 -11.29
CA LEU A 109 14.23 -0.78 -9.88
C LEU A 109 14.80 0.61 -9.58
N ASP A 110 14.49 1.64 -10.36
CA ASP A 110 14.97 3.01 -10.14
C ASP A 110 14.11 3.80 -9.12
N ASP A 111 13.04 3.20 -8.61
CA ASP A 111 12.23 3.68 -7.48
C ASP A 111 12.47 2.81 -6.24
N VAL A 112 12.69 3.43 -5.08
CA VAL A 112 12.93 2.74 -3.81
C VAL A 112 11.80 1.80 -3.40
N ARG A 113 10.56 2.11 -3.80
CA ARG A 113 9.40 1.25 -3.51
C ARG A 113 9.40 0.00 -4.36
N PHE A 114 9.77 0.09 -5.64
CA PHE A 114 9.95 -1.10 -6.47
C PHE A 114 11.16 -1.93 -6.04
N GLN A 115 12.23 -1.30 -5.55
CA GLN A 115 13.35 -2.01 -4.91
C GLN A 115 12.88 -2.79 -3.69
N LEU A 116 12.03 -2.19 -2.84
CA LEU A 116 11.46 -2.89 -1.69
C LEU A 116 10.52 -4.03 -2.13
N ILE A 117 9.66 -3.80 -3.14
CA ILE A 117 8.80 -4.84 -3.73
C ILE A 117 9.62 -6.04 -4.20
N HIS A 118 10.73 -5.76 -4.88
CA HIS A 118 11.65 -6.76 -5.38
C HIS A 118 12.37 -7.52 -4.26
N ASP A 119 12.97 -6.82 -3.31
CA ASP A 119 13.81 -7.44 -2.27
C ASP A 119 13.01 -8.17 -1.18
N LEU A 120 11.72 -7.86 -1.02
CA LEU A 120 10.80 -8.57 -0.13
C LEU A 120 9.93 -9.58 -0.88
N TRP A 121 8.87 -9.10 -1.51
CA TRP A 121 7.79 -9.95 -2.00
C TRP A 121 8.20 -10.76 -3.23
N HIS A 122 8.98 -10.17 -4.16
CA HIS A 122 9.48 -10.94 -5.30
C HIS A 122 10.52 -11.97 -4.87
N ALA A 123 11.46 -11.60 -4.00
CA ALA A 123 12.49 -12.50 -3.47
C ALA A 123 11.92 -13.66 -2.64
N ASP A 124 10.79 -13.46 -1.96
CA ASP A 124 10.09 -14.50 -1.20
C ASP A 124 9.30 -15.49 -2.09
N GLY A 125 9.23 -15.22 -3.41
CA GLY A 125 8.74 -16.15 -4.43
C GLY A 125 7.22 -16.25 -4.57
N SER A 126 6.45 -15.36 -3.92
CA SER A 126 4.98 -15.40 -3.88
C SER A 126 4.30 -14.21 -4.56
N LEU A 127 5.08 -13.28 -5.13
CA LEU A 127 4.53 -12.07 -5.73
C LEU A 127 3.65 -12.35 -6.95
N ASP A 128 3.97 -13.35 -7.77
CA ASP A 128 3.21 -13.70 -8.97
C ASP A 128 1.78 -14.15 -8.61
N ASP A 129 1.64 -15.02 -7.60
CA ASP A 129 0.36 -15.46 -7.03
C ASP A 129 -0.47 -14.26 -6.53
N PHE A 130 0.19 -13.30 -5.87
CA PHE A 130 -0.47 -12.09 -5.35
C PHE A 130 -0.94 -11.16 -6.47
N VAL A 131 -0.13 -10.97 -7.50
CA VAL A 131 -0.50 -10.17 -8.68
C VAL A 131 -1.69 -10.81 -9.40
N TYR A 132 -1.69 -12.13 -9.54
CA TYR A 132 -2.84 -12.87 -10.07
C TYR A 132 -4.10 -12.63 -9.23
N TRP A 133 -4.01 -12.76 -7.90
CA TRP A 133 -5.12 -12.47 -6.99
C TRP A 133 -5.65 -11.03 -7.12
N LEU A 134 -4.76 -10.04 -7.27
CA LEU A 134 -5.18 -8.64 -7.46
C LEU A 134 -6.04 -8.47 -8.74
N LEU A 135 -5.64 -9.10 -9.83
CA LEU A 135 -6.30 -9.04 -11.13
C LEU A 135 -7.60 -9.84 -11.19
N ASP A 136 -7.68 -10.94 -10.45
CA ASP A 136 -8.84 -11.84 -10.39
C ASP A 136 -9.89 -11.35 -9.38
N ARG A 137 -9.50 -10.96 -8.16
CA ARG A 137 -10.45 -10.73 -7.06
C ARG A 137 -10.48 -9.29 -6.56
N PHE A 138 -9.31 -8.70 -6.31
CA PHE A 138 -9.26 -7.37 -5.70
C PHE A 138 -9.96 -6.32 -6.57
N GLU A 139 -9.67 -6.30 -7.87
CA GLU A 139 -10.27 -5.33 -8.79
C GLU A 139 -11.79 -5.53 -9.01
N GLN A 140 -12.33 -6.72 -8.70
CA GLN A 140 -13.75 -7.03 -8.84
C GLN A 140 -14.58 -6.69 -7.58
N GLY A 141 -13.96 -6.74 -6.40
CA GLY A 141 -14.66 -6.62 -5.10
C GLY A 141 -14.29 -5.41 -4.24
N ALA A 142 -13.35 -4.57 -4.67
CA ALA A 142 -12.81 -3.49 -3.85
C ALA A 142 -13.78 -2.31 -3.65
N SER A 143 -14.66 -2.41 -2.66
CA SER A 143 -15.60 -1.36 -2.22
C SER A 143 -14.92 -0.01 -1.94
N GLY A 144 -13.67 -0.01 -1.48
CA GLY A 144 -12.92 1.23 -1.23
C GLY A 144 -12.58 2.04 -2.49
N VAL A 145 -12.65 1.46 -3.70
CA VAL A 145 -12.39 2.19 -4.95
C VAL A 145 -13.46 3.27 -5.16
N GLU A 146 -14.71 2.98 -4.81
CA GLU A 146 -15.82 3.93 -4.92
C GLU A 146 -15.63 5.13 -3.99
N VAL A 147 -15.21 4.88 -2.74
CA VAL A 147 -14.89 5.93 -1.78
C VAL A 147 -13.77 6.82 -2.32
N LEU A 148 -12.71 6.22 -2.87
CA LEU A 148 -11.60 6.97 -3.46
C LEU A 148 -12.02 7.79 -4.68
N ASP A 149 -12.85 7.23 -5.55
CA ASP A 149 -13.34 7.91 -6.75
C ASP A 149 -14.24 9.10 -6.36
N HIS A 150 -15.07 8.93 -5.33
CA HIS A 150 -15.85 10.01 -4.72
C HIS A 150 -14.97 11.12 -4.15
N LEU A 151 -13.91 10.78 -3.39
CA LEU A 151 -12.97 11.75 -2.81
C LEU A 151 -12.20 12.57 -3.85
N VAL A 152 -12.01 12.05 -5.07
CA VAL A 152 -11.38 12.80 -6.17
C VAL A 152 -12.39 13.55 -7.04
N GLY A 153 -13.68 13.46 -6.75
CA GLY A 153 -14.74 14.07 -7.55
C GLY A 153 -14.82 13.49 -8.97
N LYS A 154 -14.39 12.25 -9.15
CA LYS A 154 -14.59 11.52 -10.40
C LYS A 154 -15.82 10.67 -10.24
N GLU A 155 -16.78 10.83 -11.16
CA GLU A 155 -17.83 9.84 -11.35
C GLU A 155 -17.18 8.45 -11.50
N PRO A 156 -17.82 7.36 -11.02
CA PRO A 156 -17.35 6.02 -11.28
C PRO A 156 -17.24 5.84 -12.80
N SER A 157 -16.02 5.97 -13.33
CA SER A 157 -15.78 5.73 -14.75
C SER A 157 -16.10 4.26 -15.02
N HIS A 158 -16.66 4.00 -16.20
CA HIS A 158 -17.01 2.70 -16.81
C HIS A 158 -16.44 1.44 -16.14
N PRO A 159 -17.20 0.33 -16.11
CA PRO A 159 -16.79 -0.91 -15.47
C PRO A 159 -15.34 -1.23 -15.82
N ALA A 160 -14.57 -1.65 -14.81
CA ALA A 160 -13.18 -2.04 -15.00
C ALA A 160 -13.10 -2.93 -16.26
N PRO A 161 -12.19 -2.66 -17.21
CA PRO A 161 -12.03 -3.52 -18.38
C PRO A 161 -11.89 -4.97 -17.93
N ALA A 162 -12.41 -5.91 -18.70
CA ALA A 162 -12.39 -7.33 -18.34
C ALA A 162 -10.99 -7.76 -17.86
N SER A 163 -10.94 -8.62 -16.84
CA SER A 163 -9.69 -9.23 -16.39
C SER A 163 -8.96 -9.83 -17.61
N PRO A 164 -7.64 -9.65 -17.74
CA PRO A 164 -6.91 -10.21 -18.85
C PRO A 164 -7.05 -11.73 -18.88
N ASP A 165 -7.09 -12.33 -20.07
CA ASP A 165 -7.13 -13.79 -20.24
C ASP A 165 -5.93 -14.45 -19.53
N SER A 166 -6.16 -15.53 -18.79
CA SER A 166 -5.13 -16.30 -18.08
C SER A 166 -4.01 -16.77 -19.01
N ALA A 167 -4.31 -17.09 -20.28
CA ALA A 167 -3.27 -17.46 -21.26
C ALA A 167 -2.36 -16.28 -21.63
N TRP A 168 -2.89 -15.06 -21.57
CA TRP A 168 -2.11 -13.84 -21.76
C TRP A 168 -1.34 -13.47 -20.47
N LEU A 169 -1.93 -13.65 -19.30
CA LEU A 169 -1.27 -13.44 -18.01
C LEU A 169 -0.07 -14.37 -17.81
N ALA A 170 -0.17 -15.61 -18.26
CA ALA A 170 0.91 -16.61 -18.22
C ALA A 170 2.18 -16.19 -19.01
N GLN A 171 2.10 -15.14 -19.84
CA GLN A 171 3.29 -14.57 -20.50
C GLN A 171 4.15 -13.73 -19.56
N TRP A 172 3.57 -13.25 -18.46
CA TRP A 172 4.17 -12.25 -17.58
C TRP A 172 4.37 -12.75 -16.16
N ILE A 173 3.45 -13.55 -15.64
CA ILE A 173 3.47 -14.13 -14.30
C ILE A 173 3.30 -15.63 -14.38
N ASP A 174 3.92 -16.38 -13.48
CA ASP A 174 3.64 -17.82 -13.35
C ASP A 174 2.23 -17.98 -12.78
N VAL A 175 1.27 -18.33 -13.65
CA VAL A 175 -0.14 -18.45 -13.23
C VAL A 175 -0.31 -19.76 -12.45
N PRO A 176 -0.80 -19.72 -11.21
CA PRO A 176 -1.00 -20.93 -10.42
C PRO A 176 -1.95 -21.90 -11.13
N THR A 177 -1.56 -23.17 -11.29
CA THR A 177 -2.44 -24.21 -11.85
C THR A 177 -3.68 -24.46 -10.99
N ALA A 178 -3.59 -24.17 -9.70
CA ALA A 178 -4.70 -24.05 -8.77
C ALA A 178 -4.27 -23.08 -7.66
N PRO A 179 -4.90 -21.91 -7.50
CA PRO A 179 -4.62 -21.07 -6.34
C PRO A 179 -4.99 -21.87 -5.10
N GLY A 180 -4.03 -22.10 -4.20
CA GLY A 180 -4.35 -22.68 -2.90
C GLY A 180 -5.30 -21.74 -2.16
N GLU A 181 -6.28 -22.29 -1.43
CA GLU A 181 -7.31 -21.51 -0.70
C GLU A 181 -6.73 -20.46 0.28
N GLN A 182 -5.43 -20.50 0.58
CA GLN A 182 -4.72 -19.56 1.46
C GLN A 182 -3.41 -19.00 0.87
N SER A 183 -3.25 -19.05 -0.45
CA SER A 183 -2.06 -18.52 -1.13
C SER A 183 -2.24 -17.04 -1.50
N ALA A 184 -1.27 -16.20 -1.13
CA ALA A 184 -1.04 -14.87 -1.69
C ALA A 184 -2.29 -13.98 -1.89
N GLY A 185 -3.17 -13.92 -0.88
CA GLY A 185 -4.40 -13.10 -0.90
C GLY A 185 -5.69 -13.91 -0.99
N TYR A 186 -5.68 -15.11 -1.59
CA TYR A 186 -6.83 -16.00 -1.60
C TYR A 186 -7.19 -16.44 -0.18
N GLY A 187 -8.47 -16.36 0.16
CA GLY A 187 -8.99 -16.72 1.50
C GLY A 187 -8.57 -15.78 2.63
N LEU A 188 -7.92 -14.64 2.30
CA LEU A 188 -7.42 -13.68 3.28
C LEU A 188 -8.35 -12.46 3.47
N HIS A 189 -9.47 -12.35 2.73
CA HIS A 189 -10.41 -11.23 2.82
C HIS A 189 -9.76 -9.83 2.70
N LEU A 190 -8.60 -9.74 2.06
CA LEU A 190 -7.83 -8.51 1.96
C LEU A 190 -8.57 -7.41 1.19
N GLU A 191 -9.60 -7.74 0.41
CA GLU A 191 -10.44 -6.81 -0.34
C GLU A 191 -11.20 -5.80 0.54
N VAL A 192 -11.39 -6.09 1.83
CA VAL A 192 -12.11 -5.21 2.78
C VAL A 192 -11.21 -4.59 3.85
N HIS A 193 -9.96 -5.03 4.00
CA HIS A 193 -9.08 -4.60 5.11
C HIS A 193 -8.09 -3.50 4.76
N TRP A 194 -8.10 -3.05 3.52
CA TRP A 194 -7.30 -1.93 3.08
C TRP A 194 -8.04 -0.59 3.20
N THR A 195 -9.36 -0.55 3.47
CA THR A 195 -10.15 0.68 3.33
C THR A 195 -10.02 1.66 4.49
N THR A 196 -9.48 1.23 5.63
CA THR A 196 -9.49 2.02 6.87
C THR A 196 -8.80 3.40 6.77
N PRO A 197 -7.72 3.61 5.98
CA PRO A 197 -7.21 4.96 5.70
C PRO A 197 -8.18 5.90 4.97
N LEU A 198 -9.31 5.38 4.48
CA LEU A 198 -10.40 6.12 3.83
C LEU A 198 -11.60 6.35 4.74
N ASP A 199 -11.63 5.74 5.92
CA ASP A 199 -12.76 5.83 6.83
C ASP A 199 -12.98 7.27 7.30
N GLU A 200 -14.23 7.57 7.65
CA GLU A 200 -14.58 8.82 8.32
C GLU A 200 -14.07 8.80 9.76
N VAL A 201 -13.33 9.84 10.13
CA VAL A 201 -12.93 10.05 11.53
C VAL A 201 -13.87 11.07 12.13
N ARG A 202 -14.59 10.67 13.19
CA ARG A 202 -15.59 11.53 13.86
C ARG A 202 -14.99 12.82 14.38
N ASP A 203 -13.79 12.74 14.95
CA ASP A 203 -13.03 13.86 15.50
C ASP A 203 -11.62 13.88 14.88
N PRO A 204 -11.46 14.42 13.65
CA PRO A 204 -10.19 14.37 12.95
C PRO A 204 -9.16 15.27 13.64
N ALA A 205 -8.22 14.65 14.35
CA ALA A 205 -7.04 15.32 14.86
C ALA A 205 -5.94 15.27 13.81
N SER A 206 -6.01 16.20 12.83
CA SER A 206 -4.91 16.44 11.90
C SER A 206 -4.52 17.91 11.84
N THR A 207 -3.23 18.14 11.62
CA THR A 207 -2.64 19.48 11.51
C THR A 207 -1.92 19.60 10.17
N THR A 208 -2.17 20.68 9.45
CA THR A 208 -1.42 21.01 8.23
C THR A 208 -0.57 22.25 8.44
N LEU A 209 0.75 22.09 8.36
CA LEU A 209 1.71 23.17 8.36
C LEU A 209 2.08 23.51 6.91
N LYS A 210 2.12 24.79 6.56
CA LYS A 210 2.29 25.25 5.16
C LYS A 210 3.52 26.14 5.07
N SER A 211 4.40 25.86 4.12
CA SER A 211 5.46 26.79 3.73
C SER A 211 4.89 27.95 2.90
N PRO A 212 5.68 29.00 2.64
CA PRO A 212 5.40 29.94 1.55
C PRO A 212 5.16 29.23 0.21
N LYS A 213 4.33 29.83 -0.66
CA LYS A 213 3.99 29.29 -2.01
C LYS A 213 5.22 29.06 -2.90
N SER A 214 6.30 29.83 -2.69
CA SER A 214 7.56 29.68 -3.43
C SER A 214 8.16 28.28 -3.25
N ASP A 215 8.06 27.73 -2.05
CA ASP A 215 8.76 26.50 -1.67
C ASP A 215 7.91 25.28 -2.02
N ARG A 216 6.59 25.47 -2.13
CA ARG A 216 5.60 24.43 -2.50
C ARG A 216 5.63 23.22 -1.57
N ARG A 217 5.88 23.44 -0.27
CA ARG A 217 5.98 22.40 0.76
C ARG A 217 4.88 22.54 1.81
N ALA A 218 4.35 21.42 2.25
CA ALA A 218 3.49 21.36 3.42
C ALA A 218 3.84 20.12 4.23
N ALA A 219 3.46 20.10 5.50
CA ALA A 219 3.46 18.90 6.32
C ALA A 219 2.03 18.62 6.77
N PHE A 220 1.57 17.39 6.58
CA PHE A 220 0.30 16.89 7.08
C PHE A 220 0.59 15.89 8.20
N LEU A 221 0.12 16.22 9.40
CA LEU A 221 0.27 15.41 10.60
C LEU A 221 -1.09 14.83 10.96
N ALA A 222 -1.22 13.51 10.96
CA ALA A 222 -2.41 12.81 11.43
C ALA A 222 -2.11 12.03 12.71
N ASP A 223 -3.10 11.93 13.58
CA ASP A 223 -2.95 11.27 14.88
C ASP A 223 -3.14 9.75 14.81
N SER A 224 -3.76 9.25 13.74
CA SER A 224 -4.10 7.84 13.55
C SER A 224 -3.91 7.42 12.09
N MET A 225 -3.70 6.12 11.87
CA MET A 225 -3.75 5.50 10.54
C MET A 225 -5.18 5.34 10.02
N ILE A 226 -6.21 5.57 10.84
CA ILE A 226 -7.60 5.60 10.40
C ILE A 226 -7.88 6.94 9.69
N GLY A 227 -8.42 6.87 8.48
CA GLY A 227 -8.86 8.03 7.71
C GLY A 227 -7.75 9.03 7.30
N TRP A 228 -6.46 8.75 7.52
CA TRP A 228 -5.39 9.71 7.23
C TRP A 228 -5.36 10.11 5.75
N TYR A 229 -5.62 9.15 4.85
CA TYR A 229 -5.56 9.39 3.42
C TYR A 229 -6.78 10.18 2.95
N ARG A 230 -7.96 9.90 3.51
CA ARG A 230 -9.15 10.73 3.32
C ARG A 230 -8.92 12.17 3.80
N GLN A 231 -8.42 12.34 5.01
CA GLN A 231 -8.13 13.67 5.56
C GLN A 231 -7.10 14.43 4.70
N LEU A 232 -6.09 13.75 4.14
CA LEU A 232 -5.14 14.35 3.19
C LEU A 232 -5.85 14.90 1.95
N HIS A 233 -6.88 14.22 1.45
CA HIS A 233 -7.71 14.70 0.34
C HIS A 233 -8.53 15.95 0.68
N GLU A 234 -8.89 16.11 1.94
CA GLU A 234 -9.68 17.23 2.46
C GLU A 234 -8.81 18.46 2.80
N VAL A 235 -7.48 18.33 2.82
CA VAL A 235 -6.55 19.44 3.08
C VAL A 235 -6.70 20.54 2.03
N LYS A 236 -7.09 21.73 2.49
CA LYS A 236 -7.18 22.94 1.66
C LYS A 236 -5.82 23.62 1.53
N LEU A 237 -5.13 23.38 0.42
CA LEU A 237 -3.89 24.07 0.06
C LEU A 237 -4.16 25.20 -0.94
N PRO A 238 -3.45 26.34 -0.85
CA PRO A 238 -3.59 27.42 -1.83
C PRO A 238 -3.28 26.95 -3.25
N ASP A 239 -3.99 27.48 -4.24
CA ASP A 239 -3.68 27.20 -5.64
C ASP A 239 -2.28 27.72 -6.02
N LEU A 240 -1.55 26.89 -6.78
CA LEU A 240 -0.19 27.12 -7.29
C LEU A 240 -0.15 27.21 -8.82
N GLY A 241 -1.31 27.24 -9.51
CA GLY A 241 -1.37 27.20 -10.96
C GLY A 241 -0.90 25.84 -11.46
N ASP A 242 0.08 25.80 -12.37
CA ASP A 242 0.57 24.55 -13.02
C ASP A 242 1.49 23.67 -12.17
N ARG A 243 1.58 23.92 -10.87
CA ARG A 243 2.48 23.21 -9.95
C ARG A 243 1.69 22.52 -8.85
N SER A 244 2.20 21.39 -8.35
CA SER A 244 1.62 20.70 -7.19
C SER A 244 2.40 21.03 -5.91
N TRP A 245 1.71 20.97 -4.78
CA TRP A 245 2.33 20.92 -3.46
C TRP A 245 3.02 19.57 -3.25
N TYR A 246 4.12 19.61 -2.50
CA TYR A 246 4.79 18.45 -1.93
C TYR A 246 4.45 18.42 -0.44
N VAL A 247 3.72 17.40 -0.01
CA VAL A 247 3.18 17.27 1.35
C VAL A 247 3.90 16.13 2.06
N ASP A 248 4.72 16.46 3.05
CA ASP A 248 5.31 15.45 3.93
C ASP A 248 4.22 14.92 4.84
N VAL A 249 3.90 13.64 4.71
CA VAL A 249 2.82 12.99 5.47
C VAL A 249 3.43 12.27 6.65
N VAL A 250 3.00 12.64 7.85
CA VAL A 250 3.42 12.02 9.10
C VAL A 250 2.18 11.53 9.83
N VAL A 251 2.16 10.25 10.17
CA VAL A 251 1.11 9.67 11.01
C VAL A 251 1.75 9.29 12.33
N LYS A 252 1.34 9.93 13.43
CA LYS A 252 2.00 9.81 14.75
C LYS A 252 2.41 8.38 15.14
N PRO A 253 1.53 7.36 15.03
CA PRO A 253 1.91 5.97 15.37
C PRO A 253 2.95 5.30 14.47
N VAL A 254 3.17 5.82 13.26
CA VAL A 254 4.02 5.20 12.23
C VAL A 254 5.25 6.05 11.90
N GLY A 255 5.16 7.37 12.07
CA GLY A 255 6.15 8.32 11.61
C GLY A 255 5.88 8.80 10.19
N HIS A 256 6.95 9.07 9.44
CA HIS A 256 6.87 9.65 8.10
C HIS A 256 6.44 8.58 7.07
N LEU A 257 5.32 8.79 6.37
CA LEU A 257 4.87 7.88 5.31
C LEU A 257 5.49 8.21 3.94
N GLY A 258 6.01 9.43 3.78
CA GLY A 258 6.62 9.91 2.55
C GLY A 258 6.19 11.33 2.18
N THR A 259 6.79 11.84 1.11
CA THR A 259 6.39 13.12 0.49
C THR A 259 5.41 12.86 -0.65
N PHE A 260 4.17 13.30 -0.47
CA PHE A 260 3.08 13.11 -1.42
C PHE A 260 2.86 14.35 -2.28
N ARG A 261 2.27 14.15 -3.45
CA ARG A 261 1.71 15.22 -4.28
C ARG A 261 0.41 14.77 -4.92
N ARG A 262 -0.51 15.72 -5.11
CA ARG A 262 -1.76 15.45 -5.81
C ARG A 262 -1.51 15.45 -7.32
N SER A 263 -1.85 14.34 -7.97
CA SER A 263 -1.84 14.20 -9.43
C SER A 263 -2.95 15.03 -10.04
N ARG A 264 -2.62 15.88 -11.01
CA ARG A 264 -3.62 16.67 -11.75
C ARG A 264 -4.47 15.79 -12.68
N GLN A 265 -3.93 14.67 -13.13
CA GLN A 265 -4.60 13.75 -14.06
C GLN A 265 -5.59 12.83 -13.34
N THR A 266 -5.20 12.34 -12.16
CA THR A 266 -5.99 11.32 -11.44
C THR A 266 -6.72 11.90 -10.24
N GLY A 267 -6.32 13.06 -9.74
CA GLY A 267 -6.85 13.69 -8.53
C GLY A 267 -6.33 13.05 -7.24
N ARG A 268 -5.57 11.95 -7.32
CA ARG A 268 -5.07 11.17 -6.18
C ARG A 268 -3.72 11.68 -5.67
N TYR A 269 -3.48 11.50 -4.38
CA TYR A 269 -2.16 11.70 -3.80
C TYR A 269 -1.27 10.49 -4.05
N PHE A 270 0.01 10.73 -4.27
CA PHE A 270 1.00 9.67 -4.44
C PHE A 270 2.39 10.20 -4.07
N ALA A 271 3.29 9.28 -3.69
CA ALA A 271 4.70 9.55 -3.48
C ALA A 271 5.55 9.20 -4.72
N GLY A 272 6.75 9.77 -4.84
CA GLY A 272 7.71 9.44 -5.89
C GLY A 272 7.35 9.93 -7.31
N PRO A 273 7.94 9.33 -8.38
CA PRO A 273 7.76 9.75 -9.77
C PRO A 273 6.32 9.56 -10.27
N HIS A 274 5.79 10.54 -11.01
CA HIS A 274 4.42 10.53 -11.53
C HIS A 274 4.22 9.41 -12.56
N ARG A 275 5.25 9.07 -13.34
CA ARG A 275 5.20 7.95 -14.29
C ARG A 275 4.80 6.62 -13.64
N TYR A 276 5.26 6.36 -12.41
CA TYR A 276 4.95 5.12 -11.70
C TYR A 276 3.60 5.16 -11.01
N HIS A 277 3.14 6.34 -10.59
CA HIS A 277 1.76 6.52 -10.18
C HIS A 277 0.77 6.15 -11.32
N LEU A 278 1.09 6.50 -12.57
CA LEU A 278 0.22 6.20 -13.71
C LEU A 278 0.14 4.71 -14.09
N TYR A 279 0.92 3.81 -13.47
CA TYR A 279 0.83 2.38 -13.79
C TYR A 279 -0.52 1.77 -13.41
N GLY A 280 -1.11 2.19 -12.29
CA GLY A 280 -2.39 1.66 -11.79
C GLY A 280 -3.61 2.51 -12.15
N HIS A 281 -3.60 3.22 -13.29
CA HIS A 281 -4.66 4.11 -13.77
C HIS A 281 -4.97 3.90 -15.25
#